data_AF-A0A137QCG3-F1
#
_entry.id   AF-A0A137QCG3-F1
#
_cell.length_a   1.000
_cell.length_b   1.000
_cell.length_c   1.000
_cell.angle_alpha   90.00
_cell.angle_beta   90.00
_cell.angle_gamma   90.00
#
_symmetry.space_group_name_H-M   'P 1'
#
loop_
_entity.id
_entity.type
_entity.pdbx_description
1 polymer ?
#
loop_
_entity_poly.entity_id
_entity_poly.type
_entity_poly.pdbx_seq_one_letter_code
_entity_poly.pdbx_strand_id
1 'polypeptide(L)'
;MKLEQRQETIKNRVASQKSLLSPIRRIPPEILGQIFIVLQSISEPICFGDDALENTELWTLLNVCRFWRTVAMSYSELWSHFAITRQPFSRPSEKGVDILAQQTLQFTKDCISYSHTRPLHFVFHANEDYLGAAELLATESRRWCSVRFNNLAVLRVLEPRILGHLPNLCSLTIDGLGKEWDLQTGPLQAFQQAPSLLRLTLFDLEQPQSRFILPWRQITQFSSFQLRQFLPILNLMPSLVEFKSTEDICEFDEIQERIHLPNLERLEVMSNSPTTNQIFDALQTPKLTALRLFSKRGFSRIYAAAVVEMIKTSGCCLNSLSVSDYAIDSIFRMLREVRDLEELTFGVPSGNGRLLPQLRKLVLRKCAPELNLGTCLLRMVRGRNSVTEVLPYLPQTLHEISIGLSSVPESQFLRSWKDIVRQLRDADVVQIELNGLFDFIYPTA
;
A
#
# COMPACT_ATOMS: atom_id res chain seq x y z
N MET A 1 -33.02 -27.08 -35.40
CA MET A 1 -33.42 -25.66 -35.50
C MET A 1 -34.61 -25.25 -34.60
N LYS A 2 -35.87 -25.65 -34.84
CA LYS A 2 -37.03 -25.20 -34.00
C LYS A 2 -37.01 -25.72 -32.54
N LEU A 3 -36.44 -26.90 -32.31
CA LEU A 3 -36.36 -27.50 -30.97
C LEU A 3 -35.29 -26.82 -30.09
N GLU A 4 -34.14 -26.48 -30.67
CA GLU A 4 -33.02 -25.82 -29.99
C GLU A 4 -33.39 -24.40 -29.58
N GLN A 5 -34.04 -23.63 -30.46
CA GLN A 5 -34.55 -22.30 -30.10
C GLN A 5 -35.57 -22.34 -28.95
N ARG A 6 -36.41 -23.38 -28.91
CA ARG A 6 -37.42 -23.54 -27.85
C ARG A 6 -36.79 -23.95 -26.52
N GLN A 7 -35.78 -24.82 -26.55
CA GLN A 7 -34.98 -25.18 -25.37
C GLN A 7 -34.22 -23.98 -24.81
N GLU A 8 -33.62 -23.14 -25.68
CA GLU A 8 -32.90 -21.94 -25.27
C GLU A 8 -33.84 -20.91 -24.62
N THR A 9 -35.03 -20.72 -25.20
CA THR A 9 -36.06 -19.82 -24.64
C THR A 9 -36.54 -20.28 -23.26
N ILE A 10 -36.73 -21.60 -23.07
CA ILE A 10 -37.14 -22.16 -21.78
C ILE A 10 -36.02 -22.03 -20.75
N LYS A 11 -34.76 -22.31 -21.13
CA LYS A 11 -33.58 -22.10 -20.26
C LYS A 11 -33.46 -20.65 -19.81
N ASN A 12 -33.63 -19.69 -20.73
CA ASN A 12 -33.60 -18.26 -20.42
C ASN A 12 -34.73 -17.83 -19.49
N ARG A 13 -35.94 -18.41 -19.63
CA ARG A 13 -37.06 -18.18 -18.71
C ARG A 13 -36.84 -18.78 -17.31
N VAL A 14 -36.27 -19.98 -17.23
CA VAL A 14 -35.93 -20.59 -15.93
C VAL A 14 -34.79 -19.82 -15.25
N ALA A 15 -33.77 -19.38 -16.00
CA ALA A 15 -32.68 -18.57 -15.48
C ALA A 15 -33.19 -17.20 -14.97
N SER A 16 -34.09 -16.55 -15.70
CA SER A 16 -34.68 -15.28 -15.26
C SER A 16 -35.54 -15.46 -14.00
N GLN A 17 -36.35 -16.52 -13.92
CA GLN A 17 -37.13 -16.86 -12.73
C GLN A 17 -36.27 -17.21 -11.52
N LYS A 18 -35.21 -18.02 -11.69
CA LYS A 18 -34.23 -18.29 -10.62
C LYS A 18 -33.50 -17.03 -10.16
N SER A 19 -33.23 -16.09 -11.07
CA SER A 19 -32.62 -14.80 -10.71
C SER A 19 -33.55 -13.93 -9.85
N LEU A 20 -34.87 -14.05 -10.01
CA LEU A 20 -35.88 -13.33 -9.22
C LEU A 20 -35.96 -13.86 -7.79
N LEU A 21 -35.65 -15.14 -7.57
CA LEU A 21 -35.62 -15.79 -6.26
C LEU A 21 -34.27 -15.68 -5.56
N SER A 22 -33.28 -15.00 -6.15
CA SER A 22 -31.94 -14.86 -5.58
C SER A 22 -31.99 -14.10 -4.24
N PRO A 23 -31.43 -14.64 -3.14
CA PRO A 23 -31.34 -13.97 -1.85
C PRO A 23 -30.73 -12.57 -1.94
N ILE A 24 -29.85 -12.35 -2.91
CA ILE A 24 -29.14 -11.09 -3.14
C ILE A 24 -30.06 -9.91 -3.51
N ARG A 25 -31.29 -10.17 -3.99
CA ARG A 25 -32.30 -9.14 -4.24
C ARG A 25 -33.07 -8.71 -2.99
N ARG A 26 -32.98 -9.49 -1.90
CA ARG A 26 -33.56 -9.15 -0.59
C ARG A 26 -32.64 -8.27 0.24
N ILE A 27 -31.38 -8.15 -0.18
CA ILE A 27 -30.39 -7.29 0.49
C ILE A 27 -30.78 -5.82 0.22
N PRO A 28 -30.99 -5.00 1.26
CA PRO A 28 -31.23 -3.58 1.10
C PRO A 28 -30.07 -2.91 0.34
N PRO A 29 -30.33 -1.88 -0.49
CA PRO A 29 -29.29 -1.19 -1.24
C PRO A 29 -28.20 -0.59 -0.33
N GLU A 30 -28.54 -0.26 0.92
CA GLU A 30 -27.62 0.18 1.98
C GLU A 30 -26.56 -0.86 2.28
N ILE A 31 -27.01 -2.09 2.56
CA ILE A 31 -26.12 -3.21 2.90
C ILE A 31 -25.31 -3.63 1.68
N LEU A 32 -25.93 -3.63 0.50
CA LEU A 32 -25.24 -3.98 -0.74
C LEU A 32 -24.14 -2.97 -1.09
N GLY A 33 -24.37 -1.67 -0.87
CA GLY A 33 -23.35 -0.64 -1.05
C GLY A 33 -22.18 -0.79 -0.09
N GLN A 34 -22.44 -1.09 1.17
CA GLN A 34 -21.38 -1.37 2.16
C GLN A 34 -20.55 -2.60 1.77
N ILE A 35 -21.19 -3.67 1.29
CA ILE A 35 -20.48 -4.84 0.75
C ILE A 35 -19.54 -4.41 -0.39
N PHE A 36 -19.98 -3.55 -1.30
CA PHE A 36 -19.13 -3.08 -2.40
C PHE A 36 -17.91 -2.28 -1.91
N ILE A 37 -18.09 -1.43 -0.90
CA ILE A 37 -16.98 -0.66 -0.30
C ILE A 37 -15.98 -1.60 0.38
N VAL A 38 -16.47 -2.56 1.16
CA VAL A 38 -15.60 -3.55 1.83
C VAL A 38 -14.82 -4.37 0.81
N LEU A 39 -15.47 -4.83 -0.27
CA LEU A 39 -14.78 -5.55 -1.35
C LEU A 39 -13.64 -4.70 -1.94
N GLN A 40 -13.92 -3.45 -2.29
CA GLN A 40 -12.90 -2.53 -2.81
C GLN A 40 -11.77 -2.25 -1.80
N SER A 41 -12.05 -2.25 -0.49
CA SER A 41 -11.03 -2.01 0.54
C SER A 41 -10.08 -3.20 0.75
N ILE A 42 -10.55 -4.41 0.47
CA ILE A 42 -9.76 -5.64 0.58
C ILE A 42 -8.94 -5.88 -0.70
N SER A 43 -9.38 -5.30 -1.81
CA SER A 43 -8.78 -5.43 -3.12
C SER A 43 -7.99 -4.19 -3.55
N GLU A 44 -7.23 -4.30 -4.64
CA GLU A 44 -6.52 -3.14 -5.19
C GLU A 44 -7.49 -2.03 -5.64
N PRO A 45 -7.06 -0.75 -5.62
CA PRO A 45 -7.89 0.35 -6.10
C PRO A 45 -8.39 0.08 -7.53
N ILE A 46 -9.56 0.66 -7.88
CA ILE A 46 -10.17 0.45 -9.20
C ILE A 46 -9.19 0.87 -10.29
N CYS A 47 -8.54 -0.10 -10.92
CA CYS A 47 -7.58 0.13 -11.99
C CYS A 47 -8.27 0.24 -13.35
N PHE A 48 -7.95 1.28 -14.10
CA PHE A 48 -8.33 1.42 -15.49
C PHE A 48 -7.07 1.48 -16.35
N GLY A 49 -6.82 0.42 -17.10
CA GLY A 49 -5.52 0.15 -17.70
C GLY A 49 -5.53 -0.93 -18.75
N ASP A 50 -4.36 -1.25 -19.30
CA ASP A 50 -4.22 -2.16 -20.45
C ASP A 50 -4.58 -3.60 -20.11
N ASP A 51 -4.28 -4.02 -18.87
CA ASP A 51 -4.73 -5.31 -18.31
C ASP A 51 -6.14 -5.21 -17.68
N ALA A 52 -6.69 -4.00 -17.54
CA ALA A 52 -7.86 -3.72 -16.70
C ALA A 52 -9.21 -3.81 -17.42
N LEU A 53 -9.22 -4.20 -18.70
CA LEU A 53 -10.47 -4.58 -19.38
C LEU A 53 -11.02 -5.93 -18.88
N GLU A 54 -10.25 -6.72 -18.12
CA GLU A 54 -10.71 -8.02 -17.61
C GLU A 54 -10.85 -8.14 -16.09
N ASN A 55 -10.21 -7.32 -15.25
CA ASN A 55 -10.14 -7.61 -13.80
C ASN A 55 -10.15 -6.37 -12.88
N THR A 56 -11.20 -5.54 -12.90
CA THR A 56 -11.55 -4.81 -11.67
C THR A 56 -12.88 -5.22 -11.13
N GLU A 57 -12.94 -5.24 -9.81
CA GLU A 57 -14.14 -5.60 -9.06
C GLU A 57 -15.28 -4.64 -9.40
N LEU A 58 -15.01 -3.34 -9.53
CA LEU A 58 -16.05 -2.37 -9.90
C LEU A 58 -16.68 -2.67 -11.27
N TRP A 59 -15.90 -2.97 -12.32
CA TRP A 59 -16.50 -3.34 -13.61
C TRP A 59 -17.33 -4.62 -13.50
N THR A 60 -16.89 -5.57 -12.69
CA THR A 60 -17.69 -6.78 -12.40
C THR A 60 -19.00 -6.41 -11.72
N LEU A 61 -18.96 -5.56 -10.69
CA LEU A 61 -20.14 -5.07 -9.97
C LEU A 61 -21.12 -4.33 -10.90
N LEU A 62 -20.60 -3.45 -11.75
CA LEU A 62 -21.38 -2.67 -12.71
C LEU A 62 -22.00 -3.54 -13.82
N ASN A 63 -21.49 -4.75 -14.06
CA ASN A 63 -21.97 -5.66 -15.11
C ASN A 63 -22.85 -6.81 -14.59
N VAL A 64 -23.04 -6.98 -13.28
CA VAL A 64 -23.90 -8.05 -12.72
C VAL A 64 -25.37 -7.89 -13.11
N CYS A 65 -25.98 -6.76 -12.73
CA CYS A 65 -27.37 -6.45 -13.07
C CYS A 65 -27.66 -4.96 -12.93
N ARG A 66 -28.83 -4.50 -13.42
CA ARG A 66 -29.24 -3.10 -13.32
C ARG A 66 -29.31 -2.61 -11.87
N PHE A 67 -29.80 -3.42 -10.94
CA PHE A 67 -29.90 -3.05 -9.52
C PHE A 67 -28.51 -2.79 -8.92
N TRP A 68 -27.56 -3.69 -9.14
CA TRP A 68 -26.18 -3.56 -8.66
C TRP A 68 -25.49 -2.34 -9.24
N ARG A 69 -25.68 -2.08 -10.54
CA ARG A 69 -25.16 -0.88 -11.18
C ARG A 69 -25.71 0.39 -10.54
N THR A 70 -27.03 0.46 -10.32
CA THR A 70 -27.67 1.61 -9.67
C THR A 70 -27.15 1.81 -8.25
N VAL A 71 -27.01 0.74 -7.48
CA VAL A 71 -26.42 0.80 -6.14
C VAL A 71 -24.98 1.30 -6.24
N ALA A 72 -24.09 0.66 -7.00
CA ALA A 72 -22.70 1.07 -7.14
C ALA A 72 -22.52 2.54 -7.59
N MET A 73 -23.36 3.04 -8.49
CA MET A 73 -23.34 4.45 -8.92
C MET A 73 -23.81 5.42 -7.83
N SER A 74 -24.63 4.97 -6.87
CA SER A 74 -25.11 5.82 -5.76
C SER A 74 -24.12 5.96 -4.61
N TYR A 75 -23.10 5.09 -4.52
CA TYR A 75 -22.07 5.15 -3.47
C TYR A 75 -20.85 5.90 -3.98
N SER A 76 -20.79 7.20 -3.72
CA SER A 76 -19.72 8.07 -4.21
C SER A 76 -18.32 7.72 -3.69
N GLU A 77 -18.22 6.96 -2.60
CA GLU A 77 -16.96 6.45 -2.05
C GLU A 77 -16.26 5.47 -3.00
N LEU A 78 -17.05 4.67 -3.73
CA LEU A 78 -16.51 3.72 -4.71
C LEU A 78 -15.76 4.45 -5.82
N TRP A 79 -16.21 5.66 -6.16
CA TRP A 79 -15.70 6.44 -7.29
C TRP A 79 -14.66 7.48 -6.89
N SER A 80 -14.37 7.63 -5.58
CA SER A 80 -13.37 8.57 -5.08
C SER A 80 -11.98 7.94 -4.93
N HIS A 81 -11.86 6.62 -5.09
CA HIS A 81 -10.62 5.84 -4.99
C HIS A 81 -10.38 5.02 -6.27
N PHE A 82 -9.50 5.48 -7.15
CA PHE A 82 -9.28 4.83 -8.46
C PHE A 82 -7.84 4.95 -8.95
N ALA A 83 -7.48 4.17 -9.95
CA ALA A 83 -6.17 4.16 -10.59
C ALA A 83 -6.37 4.17 -12.11
N ILE A 84 -5.58 4.97 -12.81
CA ILE A 84 -5.49 5.00 -14.27
C ILE A 84 -4.08 4.57 -14.61
N THR A 85 -3.92 3.39 -15.21
CA THR A 85 -2.61 2.78 -15.46
C THR A 85 -2.48 2.32 -16.90
N ARG A 86 -1.77 3.07 -17.72
CA ARG A 86 -1.48 2.76 -19.13
C ARG A 86 0.00 2.41 -19.27
N GLN A 87 0.28 1.19 -19.72
CA GLN A 87 1.65 0.70 -19.81
C GLN A 87 2.39 1.46 -20.92
N PRO A 88 3.60 1.98 -20.65
CA PRO A 88 4.38 2.71 -21.64
C PRO A 88 4.96 1.81 -22.76
N PHE A 89 4.96 0.48 -22.58
CA PHE A 89 5.64 -0.47 -23.48
C PHE A 89 4.74 -1.14 -24.52
N SER A 90 3.43 -1.05 -24.34
CA SER A 90 2.46 -1.63 -25.26
C SER A 90 1.98 -0.55 -26.20
N ARG A 91 2.81 -0.15 -27.17
CA ARG A 91 2.39 0.84 -28.19
C ARG A 91 1.24 0.23 -29.00
N PRO A 92 -0.02 0.68 -28.83
CA PRO A 92 -1.08 0.30 -29.73
C PRO A 92 -0.76 0.88 -31.12
N SER A 93 -1.42 0.39 -32.17
CA SER A 93 -1.46 1.15 -33.42
C SER A 93 -1.97 2.57 -33.15
N GLU A 94 -1.58 3.58 -33.94
CA GLU A 94 -1.98 5.00 -33.72
C GLU A 94 -3.49 5.15 -33.47
N LYS A 95 -4.33 4.39 -34.20
CA LYS A 95 -5.80 4.37 -34.02
C LYS A 95 -6.27 3.78 -32.68
N GLY A 96 -5.49 2.88 -32.09
CA GLY A 96 -5.80 2.28 -30.79
C GLY A 96 -5.58 3.26 -29.63
N VAL A 97 -4.59 4.16 -29.75
CA VAL A 97 -4.28 5.16 -28.73
C VAL A 97 -5.45 6.13 -28.55
N ASP A 98 -6.01 6.66 -29.64
CA ASP A 98 -7.15 7.58 -29.57
C ASP A 98 -8.36 6.98 -28.86
N ILE A 99 -8.68 5.71 -29.14
CA ILE A 99 -9.81 5.00 -28.51
C ILE A 99 -9.54 4.83 -27.01
N LEU A 100 -8.34 4.39 -26.64
CA LEU A 100 -7.97 4.22 -25.23
C LEU A 100 -7.93 5.55 -24.49
N ALA A 101 -7.48 6.63 -25.13
CA ALA A 101 -7.49 7.97 -24.57
C ALA A 101 -8.92 8.46 -24.32
N GLN A 102 -9.83 8.27 -25.28
CA GLN A 102 -11.25 8.60 -25.13
C GLN A 102 -11.92 7.78 -24.00
N GLN A 103 -11.66 6.48 -23.94
CA GLN A 103 -12.18 5.63 -22.88
C GLN A 103 -11.64 6.04 -21.50
N THR A 104 -10.36 6.39 -21.41
CA THR A 104 -9.72 6.85 -20.17
C THR A 104 -10.30 8.19 -19.72
N LEU A 105 -10.53 9.10 -20.65
CA LEU A 105 -11.20 10.36 -20.39
C LEU A 105 -12.64 10.13 -19.90
N GLN A 106 -13.39 9.21 -20.52
CA GLN A 106 -14.75 8.90 -20.09
C GLN A 106 -14.79 8.28 -18.69
N PHE A 107 -13.91 7.33 -18.40
CA PHE A 107 -13.78 6.75 -17.07
C PHE A 107 -13.46 7.83 -16.02
N THR A 108 -12.56 8.76 -16.35
CA THR A 108 -12.22 9.89 -15.46
C THR A 108 -13.43 10.78 -15.20
N LYS A 109 -14.22 11.09 -16.23
CA LYS A 109 -15.48 11.84 -16.08
C LYS A 109 -16.47 11.13 -15.17
N ASP A 110 -16.61 9.81 -15.33
CA ASP A 110 -17.51 9.01 -14.51
C ASP A 110 -17.06 9.04 -13.04
N CYS A 111 -15.76 8.84 -12.77
CA CYS A 111 -15.21 8.92 -11.41
C CYS A 111 -15.46 10.28 -10.76
N ILE A 112 -15.21 11.38 -11.49
CA ILE A 112 -15.45 12.73 -10.97
C ILE A 112 -16.94 12.98 -10.72
N SER A 113 -17.81 12.55 -11.63
CA SER A 113 -19.25 12.77 -11.53
C SER A 113 -19.87 12.01 -10.36
N TYR A 114 -19.53 10.73 -10.23
CA TYR A 114 -20.09 9.85 -9.19
C TYR A 114 -19.41 10.04 -7.83
N SER A 115 -18.18 10.55 -7.75
CA SER A 115 -17.53 10.89 -6.47
C SER A 115 -18.12 12.15 -5.81
N HIS A 116 -18.92 12.94 -6.54
CA HIS A 116 -19.54 14.17 -6.06
C HIS A 116 -18.53 15.17 -5.49
N THR A 117 -18.59 15.46 -4.19
CA THR A 117 -17.68 16.40 -3.49
C THR A 117 -16.64 15.68 -2.64
N ARG A 118 -16.60 14.34 -2.67
CA ARG A 118 -15.67 13.57 -1.85
C ARG A 118 -14.21 13.88 -2.21
N PRO A 119 -13.29 13.82 -1.22
CA PRO A 119 -11.86 13.89 -1.49
C PRO A 119 -11.44 12.79 -2.48
N LEU A 120 -10.55 13.13 -3.41
CA LEU A 120 -10.07 12.24 -4.45
C LEU A 120 -8.76 11.59 -4.05
N HIS A 121 -8.72 10.27 -4.22
CA HIS A 121 -7.56 9.43 -4.01
C HIS A 121 -7.30 8.68 -5.32
N PHE A 122 -6.20 8.99 -5.99
CA PHE A 122 -5.95 8.33 -7.27
C PHE A 122 -4.49 8.08 -7.62
N VAL A 123 -4.30 7.09 -8.48
CA VAL A 123 -3.05 6.81 -9.17
C VAL A 123 -3.20 7.20 -10.63
N PHE A 124 -2.28 7.99 -11.16
CA PHE A 124 -2.23 8.36 -12.57
C PHE A 124 -0.88 7.95 -13.17
N HIS A 125 -0.88 6.77 -13.77
CA HIS A 125 0.26 6.14 -14.42
C HIS A 125 0.02 6.10 -15.93
N ALA A 126 0.23 7.20 -16.63
CA ALA A 126 0.03 7.26 -18.08
C ALA A 126 1.01 8.22 -18.75
N ASN A 127 1.18 8.08 -20.07
CA ASN A 127 1.99 8.99 -20.87
C ASN A 127 1.17 10.22 -21.34
N GLU A 128 1.81 11.07 -22.14
CA GLU A 128 1.24 12.33 -22.62
C GLU A 128 0.04 12.13 -23.56
N ASP A 129 -0.14 10.93 -24.13
CA ASP A 129 -1.31 10.60 -24.97
C ASP A 129 -2.63 10.67 -24.17
N TYR A 130 -2.56 10.57 -22.84
CA TYR A 130 -3.71 10.60 -21.94
C TYR A 130 -3.86 11.93 -21.19
N LEU A 131 -3.24 13.02 -21.67
CA LEU A 131 -3.27 14.33 -21.04
C LEU A 131 -4.70 14.84 -20.76
N GLY A 132 -5.67 14.56 -21.64
CA GLY A 132 -7.05 15.00 -21.42
C GLY A 132 -7.67 14.48 -20.12
N ALA A 133 -7.34 13.25 -19.70
CA ALA A 133 -7.77 12.70 -18.41
C ALA A 133 -7.03 13.39 -17.25
N ALA A 134 -5.73 13.63 -17.40
CA ALA A 134 -4.90 14.31 -16.41
C ALA A 134 -5.36 15.78 -16.17
N GLU A 135 -5.67 16.51 -17.25
CA GLU A 135 -6.19 17.87 -17.19
C GLU A 135 -7.56 17.93 -16.51
N LEU A 136 -8.42 16.95 -16.77
CA LEU A 136 -9.71 16.85 -16.10
C LEU A 136 -9.56 16.55 -14.61
N LEU A 137 -8.57 15.75 -14.19
CA LEU A 137 -8.27 15.58 -12.77
C LEU A 137 -7.76 16.87 -12.14
N ALA A 138 -6.96 17.65 -12.87
CA ALA A 138 -6.41 18.92 -12.39
C ALA A 138 -7.49 19.99 -12.12
N THR A 139 -8.65 19.93 -12.81
CA THR A 139 -9.78 20.84 -12.51
C THR A 139 -10.36 20.58 -11.12
N GLU A 140 -10.23 19.36 -10.62
CA GLU A 140 -10.69 18.93 -9.29
C GLU A 140 -9.53 18.92 -8.25
N SER A 141 -8.43 19.62 -8.52
CA SER A 141 -7.22 19.67 -7.66
C SER A 141 -7.49 20.00 -6.20
N ARG A 142 -8.51 20.83 -5.92
CA ARG A 142 -8.90 21.19 -4.56
C ARG A 142 -9.39 20.00 -3.72
N ARG A 143 -9.86 18.95 -4.37
CA ARG A 143 -10.36 17.72 -3.73
C ARG A 143 -9.27 16.67 -3.57
N TRP A 144 -8.09 16.86 -4.15
CA TRP A 144 -7.01 15.87 -4.09
C TRP A 144 -6.57 15.67 -2.64
N CYS A 145 -6.58 14.42 -2.18
CA CYS A 145 -6.19 14.03 -0.83
C CYS A 145 -4.96 13.12 -0.84
N SER A 146 -4.96 12.10 -1.71
CA SER A 146 -3.83 11.21 -1.92
C SER A 146 -3.62 10.96 -3.41
N VAL A 147 -2.50 11.40 -3.97
CA VAL A 147 -2.24 11.27 -5.41
C VAL A 147 -0.90 10.62 -5.70
N ARG A 148 -0.86 9.79 -6.73
CA ARG A 148 0.35 9.15 -7.24
C ARG A 148 0.54 9.41 -8.73
N PHE A 149 1.75 9.79 -9.12
CA PHE A 149 2.12 10.00 -10.52
C PHE A 149 3.41 9.26 -10.84
N ASN A 150 3.51 8.65 -12.02
CA ASN A 150 4.75 8.02 -12.51
C ASN A 150 5.41 8.77 -13.68
N ASN A 151 4.82 9.90 -14.10
CA ASN A 151 5.26 10.64 -15.26
C ASN A 151 5.37 12.13 -14.96
N LEU A 152 6.61 12.59 -14.86
CA LEU A 152 6.93 13.98 -14.55
C LEU A 152 6.58 14.95 -15.70
N ALA A 153 6.58 14.49 -16.96
CA ALA A 153 6.21 15.33 -18.10
C ALA A 153 4.73 15.72 -18.03
N VAL A 154 3.86 14.75 -17.70
CA VAL A 154 2.44 15.02 -17.43
C VAL A 154 2.29 16.02 -16.28
N LEU A 155 2.97 15.79 -15.15
CA LEU A 155 2.92 16.73 -14.02
C LEU A 155 3.36 18.14 -14.38
N ARG A 156 4.36 18.29 -15.26
CA ARG A 156 4.82 19.60 -15.73
C ARG A 156 3.76 20.32 -16.54
N VAL A 157 3.02 19.61 -17.39
CA VAL A 157 1.89 20.18 -18.15
C VAL A 157 0.76 20.60 -17.19
N LEU A 158 0.53 19.85 -16.11
CA LEU A 158 -0.52 20.16 -15.13
C LEU A 158 -0.16 21.28 -14.16
N GLU A 159 1.13 21.54 -13.93
CA GLU A 159 1.64 22.48 -12.92
C GLU A 159 0.89 23.82 -12.89
N PRO A 160 0.66 24.54 -14.01
CA PRO A 160 -0.03 25.83 -13.99
C PRO A 160 -1.48 25.76 -13.49
N ARG A 161 -2.13 24.59 -13.56
CA ARG A 161 -3.51 24.38 -13.15
C ARG A 161 -3.65 23.97 -11.68
N ILE A 162 -2.62 23.34 -11.11
CA ILE A 162 -2.67 22.78 -9.76
C ILE A 162 -1.90 23.62 -8.73
N LEU A 163 -0.95 24.44 -9.17
CA LEU A 163 -0.19 25.33 -8.30
C LEU A 163 -1.13 26.25 -7.50
N GLY A 164 -1.03 26.22 -6.17
CA GLY A 164 -1.90 27.01 -5.28
C GLY A 164 -3.33 26.47 -5.13
N HIS A 165 -3.63 25.28 -5.67
CA HIS A 165 -4.96 24.67 -5.64
C HIS A 165 -5.00 23.29 -4.97
N LEU A 166 -4.06 23.03 -4.04
CA LEU A 166 -3.92 21.74 -3.34
C LEU A 166 -4.13 21.85 -1.80
N PRO A 167 -5.24 22.42 -1.30
CA PRO A 167 -5.47 22.63 0.13
C PRO A 167 -5.62 21.33 0.93
N ASN A 168 -6.14 20.27 0.32
CA ASN A 168 -6.45 19.00 0.99
C ASN A 168 -5.41 17.90 0.74
N LEU A 169 -4.38 18.18 -0.07
CA LEU A 169 -3.41 17.16 -0.46
C LEU A 169 -2.57 16.78 0.76
N CYS A 170 -2.78 15.58 1.29
CA CYS A 170 -2.09 15.07 2.47
C CYS A 170 -1.06 13.98 2.17
N SER A 171 -1.16 13.34 1.00
CA SER A 171 -0.29 12.26 0.57
C SER A 171 0.11 12.42 -0.90
N LEU A 172 1.41 12.45 -1.17
CA LEU A 172 1.96 12.55 -2.51
C LEU A 172 2.92 11.40 -2.76
N THR A 173 2.73 10.71 -3.88
CA THR A 173 3.65 9.68 -4.36
C THR A 173 4.14 10.03 -5.76
N ILE A 174 5.45 9.98 -5.98
CA ILE A 174 6.05 10.23 -7.28
C ILE A 174 6.98 9.07 -7.63
N ASP A 175 6.71 8.42 -8.76
CA ASP A 175 7.58 7.40 -9.32
C ASP A 175 8.44 8.02 -10.43
N GLY A 176 9.75 7.84 -10.34
CA GLY A 176 10.74 8.38 -11.27
C GLY A 176 10.97 7.53 -12.52
N LEU A 177 10.04 6.63 -12.89
CA LEU A 177 10.16 5.69 -14.01
C LEU A 177 10.09 6.34 -15.42
N GLY A 178 10.31 7.66 -15.53
CA GLY A 178 10.26 8.41 -16.77
C GLY A 178 11.64 8.61 -17.41
N LYS A 179 11.69 8.56 -18.75
CA LYS A 179 12.89 8.92 -19.53
C LYS A 179 13.45 10.26 -19.05
N GLU A 180 14.78 10.28 -18.92
CA GLU A 180 15.64 11.41 -18.58
C GLU A 180 14.91 12.76 -18.56
N TRP A 181 14.63 13.23 -17.34
CA TRP A 181 14.25 14.61 -17.12
C TRP A 181 15.34 15.48 -17.74
N ASP A 182 15.00 16.22 -18.79
CA ASP A 182 15.89 17.22 -19.34
C ASP A 182 16.10 18.27 -18.24
N LEU A 183 17.29 18.24 -17.61
CA LEU A 183 17.70 19.09 -16.47
C LEU A 183 17.55 20.61 -16.77
N GLN A 184 17.20 20.97 -18.00
CA GLN A 184 17.08 22.33 -18.50
C GLN A 184 15.82 23.08 -18.02
N THR A 185 14.77 22.39 -17.57
CA THR A 185 13.45 23.04 -17.30
C THR A 185 13.19 23.46 -15.85
N GLY A 186 14.19 23.34 -14.96
CA GLY A 186 14.10 23.79 -13.57
C GLY A 186 13.18 22.93 -12.66
N PRO A 187 13.10 23.23 -11.35
CA PRO A 187 12.32 22.43 -10.40
C PRO A 187 10.81 22.55 -10.63
N LEU A 188 10.06 21.49 -10.29
CA LEU A 188 8.59 21.47 -10.29
C LEU A 188 8.06 22.11 -9.00
N GLN A 189 7.25 23.15 -9.15
CA GLN A 189 6.68 23.93 -8.05
C GLN A 189 5.22 23.58 -7.75
N ALA A 190 4.59 22.74 -8.57
CA ALA A 190 3.20 22.31 -8.47
C ALA A 190 2.70 22.04 -7.04
N PHE A 191 3.56 21.47 -6.19
CA PHE A 191 3.25 21.04 -4.83
C PHE A 191 3.76 21.99 -3.74
N GLN A 192 4.37 23.12 -4.09
CA GLN A 192 4.93 24.08 -3.14
C GLN A 192 3.87 24.61 -2.16
N GLN A 193 2.65 24.81 -2.63
CA GLN A 193 1.51 25.32 -1.84
C GLN A 193 0.52 24.20 -1.48
N ALA A 194 1.04 23.10 -0.91
CA ALA A 194 0.24 22.00 -0.37
C ALA A 194 0.33 21.99 1.18
N PRO A 195 -0.44 22.83 1.89
CA PRO A 195 -0.28 23.05 3.33
C PRO A 195 -0.61 21.82 4.19
N SER A 196 -1.41 20.89 3.65
CA SER A 196 -1.80 19.66 4.34
C SER A 196 -0.89 18.49 4.03
N LEU A 197 0.17 18.66 3.23
CA LEU A 197 1.02 17.57 2.79
C LEU A 197 1.87 17.05 3.95
N LEU A 198 1.58 15.82 4.40
CA LEU A 198 2.23 15.19 5.54
C LEU A 198 2.95 13.89 5.15
N ARG A 199 2.45 13.18 4.14
CA ARG A 199 3.00 11.91 3.65
C ARG A 199 3.62 12.09 2.28
N LEU A 200 4.89 11.72 2.16
CA LEU A 200 5.64 11.80 0.91
C LEU A 200 6.23 10.44 0.58
N THR A 201 6.11 10.01 -0.67
CA THR A 201 6.76 8.80 -1.16
C THR A 201 7.43 9.06 -2.49
N LEU A 202 8.72 8.74 -2.59
CA LEU A 202 9.54 9.00 -3.78
C LEU A 202 10.23 7.70 -4.21
N PHE A 203 10.07 7.31 -5.47
CA PHE A 203 10.71 6.14 -6.06
C PHE A 203 11.61 6.55 -7.22
N ASP A 204 12.81 5.98 -7.32
CA ASP A 204 13.69 6.08 -8.52
C ASP A 204 13.96 7.53 -8.99
N LEU A 205 14.20 8.47 -8.07
CA LEU A 205 14.39 9.90 -8.36
C LEU A 205 15.75 10.42 -7.90
N GLU A 206 16.64 10.70 -8.83
CA GLU A 206 17.92 11.33 -8.52
C GLU A 206 17.74 12.81 -8.11
N GLN A 207 18.41 13.21 -7.03
CA GLN A 207 18.45 14.61 -6.53
C GLN A 207 17.07 15.29 -6.43
N PRO A 208 16.12 14.72 -5.67
CA PRO A 208 14.75 15.22 -5.58
C PRO A 208 14.67 16.68 -5.09
N GLN A 209 15.59 17.13 -4.24
CA GLN A 209 15.66 18.53 -3.77
C GLN A 209 15.89 19.54 -4.89
N SER A 210 16.54 19.12 -5.98
CA SER A 210 16.77 19.95 -7.16
C SER A 210 15.61 19.86 -8.16
N ARG A 211 14.81 18.79 -8.08
CA ARG A 211 13.69 18.51 -8.99
C ARG A 211 12.35 19.04 -8.50
N PHE A 212 12.17 19.23 -7.19
CA PHE A 212 10.89 19.64 -6.62
C PHE A 212 11.03 20.75 -5.58
N ILE A 213 10.10 21.71 -5.63
CA ILE A 213 9.86 22.63 -4.53
C ILE A 213 8.68 22.07 -3.71
N LEU A 214 9.00 21.48 -2.56
CA LEU A 214 8.04 20.87 -1.64
C LEU A 214 8.10 21.55 -0.26
N PRO A 215 6.98 21.51 0.50
CA PRO A 215 6.97 21.94 1.90
C PRO A 215 7.64 20.87 2.78
N TRP A 216 8.95 20.67 2.66
CA TRP A 216 9.69 19.59 3.34
C TRP A 216 9.52 19.59 4.86
N ARG A 217 9.48 20.78 5.50
CA ARG A 217 9.52 20.91 6.97
C ARG A 217 8.31 20.32 7.70
N GLN A 218 7.17 20.18 7.02
CA GLN A 218 5.92 19.65 7.60
C GLN A 218 5.73 18.15 7.32
N ILE A 219 6.58 17.52 6.51
CA ILE A 219 6.49 16.09 6.23
C ILE A 219 6.74 15.29 7.51
N THR A 220 5.82 14.39 7.85
CA THR A 220 5.86 13.54 9.04
C THR A 220 6.07 12.08 8.70
N GLN A 221 5.69 11.65 7.50
CA GLN A 221 5.92 10.30 7.00
C GLN A 221 6.60 10.36 5.65
N PHE A 222 7.75 9.71 5.55
CA PHE A 222 8.52 9.63 4.33
C PHE A 222 8.84 8.19 3.99
N SER A 223 8.59 7.81 2.73
CA SER A 223 8.96 6.52 2.19
C SER A 223 9.82 6.71 0.95
N SER A 224 10.93 5.98 0.85
CA SER A 224 11.79 6.04 -0.33
C SER A 224 12.22 4.69 -0.86
N PHE A 225 12.42 4.62 -2.17
CA PHE A 225 13.09 3.51 -2.85
C PHE A 225 14.42 4.05 -3.36
N GLN A 226 15.54 3.54 -2.80
CA GLN A 226 16.92 4.03 -2.92
C GLN A 226 17.34 5.05 -1.86
N LEU A 227 17.47 4.60 -0.60
CA LEU A 227 17.88 5.36 0.59
C LEU A 227 18.94 6.44 0.34
N ARG A 228 20.04 6.12 -0.38
CA ARG A 228 21.17 7.03 -0.64
C ARG A 228 20.75 8.34 -1.30
N GLN A 229 19.91 8.30 -2.34
CA GLN A 229 19.51 9.51 -3.08
C GLN A 229 18.71 10.47 -2.20
N PHE A 230 18.11 9.94 -1.14
CA PHE A 230 17.24 10.70 -0.25
C PHE A 230 17.90 11.06 1.09
N LEU A 231 19.13 10.62 1.38
CA LEU A 231 19.81 11.01 2.62
C LEU A 231 19.95 12.54 2.78
N PRO A 232 20.36 13.30 1.74
CA PRO A 232 20.47 14.76 1.89
C PRO A 232 19.13 15.45 2.18
N ILE A 233 18.01 14.88 1.72
CA ILE A 233 16.70 15.48 1.94
C ILE A 233 16.12 15.19 3.32
N LEU A 234 16.63 14.18 4.04
CA LEU A 234 16.17 13.87 5.40
C LEU A 234 16.38 15.07 6.34
N ASN A 235 17.49 15.81 6.18
CA ASN A 235 17.76 17.04 6.93
C ASN A 235 16.74 18.17 6.64
N LEU A 236 16.01 18.12 5.52
CA LEU A 236 14.95 19.08 5.20
C LEU A 236 13.62 18.76 5.92
N MET A 237 13.52 17.59 6.55
CA MET A 237 12.30 17.08 7.19
C MET A 237 12.47 16.89 8.71
N PRO A 238 12.69 17.96 9.50
CA PRO A 238 12.89 17.86 10.95
C PRO A 238 11.65 17.36 11.73
N SER A 239 10.46 17.41 11.12
CA SER A 239 9.19 16.92 11.70
C SER A 239 8.92 15.43 11.39
N LEU A 240 9.88 14.73 10.78
CA LEU A 240 9.71 13.35 10.37
C LEU A 240 9.54 12.43 11.59
N VAL A 241 8.44 11.68 11.61
CA VAL A 241 8.06 10.72 12.66
C VAL A 241 8.27 9.28 12.19
N GLU A 242 7.97 9.02 10.92
CA GLU A 242 8.08 7.68 10.32
C GLU A 242 8.88 7.75 9.03
N PHE A 243 9.96 6.95 8.98
CA PHE A 243 10.79 6.82 7.81
C PHE A 243 10.87 5.36 7.36
N LYS A 244 10.50 5.11 6.11
CA LYS A 244 10.65 3.80 5.47
C LYS A 244 11.56 3.92 4.27
N SER A 245 12.51 3.01 4.15
CA SER A 245 13.33 2.96 2.95
C SER A 245 13.69 1.56 2.55
N THR A 246 13.81 1.38 1.23
CA THR A 246 14.29 0.16 0.63
C THR A 246 15.53 0.47 -0.19
N GLU A 247 16.60 -0.26 0.05
CA GLU A 247 17.82 -0.16 -0.74
C GLU A 247 17.84 -1.18 -1.87
N ASP A 248 18.32 -0.76 -3.03
CA ASP A 248 18.72 -1.66 -4.09
C ASP A 248 20.25 -1.78 -4.15
N ILE A 249 20.74 -2.78 -4.87
CA ILE A 249 22.17 -3.07 -5.00
C ILE A 249 22.82 -1.96 -5.84
N CYS A 250 23.50 -1.01 -5.20
CA CYS A 250 24.31 0.00 -5.88
C CYS A 250 25.67 0.15 -5.20
N GLU A 251 26.70 0.57 -5.94
CA GLU A 251 28.02 0.91 -5.39
C GLU A 251 27.96 2.30 -4.72
N PHE A 252 28.73 2.47 -3.64
CA PHE A 252 28.64 3.61 -2.71
C PHE A 252 29.91 4.45 -2.74
N ASP A 253 29.75 5.78 -2.70
CA ASP A 253 30.78 6.68 -2.16
C ASP A 253 30.46 6.95 -0.68
N GLU A 254 31.48 7.26 0.12
CA GLU A 254 31.36 7.47 1.57
C GLU A 254 30.34 8.56 1.95
N ILE A 255 29.46 8.25 2.90
CA ILE A 255 28.56 9.22 3.52
C ILE A 255 29.36 10.06 4.53
N GLN A 256 29.49 11.36 4.28
CA GLN A 256 30.28 12.25 5.14
C GLN A 256 29.42 13.09 6.11
N GLU A 257 28.12 13.24 5.86
CA GLU A 257 27.26 14.14 6.64
C GLU A 257 26.40 13.40 7.67
N ARG A 258 26.34 13.95 8.89
CA ARG A 258 25.42 13.50 9.92
C ARG A 258 24.01 14.00 9.64
N ILE A 259 23.04 13.12 9.83
CA ILE A 259 21.62 13.36 9.56
C ILE A 259 20.88 13.36 10.89
N HIS A 260 20.33 14.52 11.27
CA HIS A 260 19.65 14.69 12.54
C HIS A 260 18.14 14.64 12.36
N LEU A 261 17.50 13.63 12.95
CA LEU A 261 16.06 13.40 12.88
C LEU A 261 15.46 13.41 14.31
N PRO A 262 15.17 14.60 14.87
CA PRO A 262 14.87 14.78 16.29
C PRO A 262 13.52 14.17 16.72
N ASN A 263 12.61 13.95 15.77
CA ASN A 263 11.26 13.48 16.05
C ASN A 263 10.98 12.09 15.47
N LEU A 264 11.99 11.41 14.93
CA LEU A 264 11.78 10.10 14.32
C LEU A 264 11.50 9.06 15.39
N GLU A 265 10.32 8.45 15.32
CA GLU A 265 9.86 7.41 16.24
C GLU A 265 9.94 6.02 15.59
N ARG A 266 9.70 5.93 14.28
CA ARG A 266 9.68 4.66 13.54
C ARG A 266 10.63 4.69 12.35
N LEU A 267 11.55 3.73 12.31
CA LEU A 267 12.49 3.54 11.21
C LEU A 267 12.34 2.13 10.64
N GLU A 268 12.10 2.04 9.33
CA GLU A 268 12.09 0.78 8.59
C GLU A 268 13.12 0.84 7.46
N VAL A 269 14.06 -0.10 7.47
CA VAL A 269 15.11 -0.19 6.44
C VAL A 269 15.14 -1.61 5.89
N MET A 270 14.85 -1.73 4.59
CA MET A 270 15.12 -2.94 3.82
C MET A 270 16.48 -2.82 3.15
N SER A 271 17.47 -3.58 3.60
CA SER A 271 18.84 -3.56 3.07
C SER A 271 19.13 -4.74 2.15
N ASN A 272 19.70 -4.44 0.98
CA ASN A 272 20.22 -5.43 0.05
C ASN A 272 21.74 -5.26 -0.18
N SER A 273 22.41 -4.39 0.60
CA SER A 273 23.81 -4.01 0.38
C SER A 273 24.64 -4.04 1.67
N PRO A 274 25.93 -4.45 1.63
CA PRO A 274 26.81 -4.41 2.80
C PRO A 274 27.17 -3.00 3.29
N THR A 275 26.88 -1.97 2.51
CA THR A 275 27.22 -0.55 2.77
C THR A 275 26.14 0.22 3.51
N THR A 276 24.97 -0.37 3.80
CA THR A 276 23.91 0.24 4.62
C THR A 276 24.41 0.68 6.00
N ASN A 277 25.53 0.12 6.48
CA ASN A 277 26.12 0.47 7.77
C ASN A 277 26.43 1.97 7.88
N GLN A 278 26.96 2.57 6.80
CA GLN A 278 27.32 4.00 6.79
C GLN A 278 26.11 4.91 7.02
N ILE A 279 24.89 4.42 6.76
CA ILE A 279 23.66 5.17 7.03
C ILE A 279 23.34 5.18 8.51
N PHE A 280 23.43 4.02 9.17
CA PHE A 280 23.22 3.96 10.63
C PHE A 280 24.27 4.80 11.37
N ASP A 281 25.50 4.85 10.88
CA ASP A 281 26.56 5.69 11.45
C ASP A 281 26.27 7.20 11.27
N ALA A 282 25.57 7.57 10.20
CA ALA A 282 25.19 8.95 9.91
C ALA A 282 23.93 9.42 10.65
N LEU A 283 23.04 8.51 11.06
CA LEU A 283 21.74 8.85 11.64
C LEU A 283 21.83 9.18 13.14
N GLN A 284 21.27 10.33 13.52
CA GLN A 284 21.01 10.69 14.91
C GLN A 284 19.51 10.79 15.15
N THR A 285 18.96 9.83 15.90
CA THR A 285 17.51 9.60 16.04
C THR A 285 17.11 9.46 17.52
N PRO A 286 17.17 10.52 18.32
CA PRO A 286 17.07 10.43 19.79
C PRO A 286 15.71 9.92 20.31
N LYS A 287 14.63 10.08 19.53
CA LYS A 287 13.27 9.64 19.89
C LYS A 287 12.87 8.29 19.26
N LEU A 288 13.80 7.57 18.66
CA LEU A 288 13.48 6.32 17.99
C LEU A 288 12.98 5.27 18.98
N THR A 289 11.78 4.74 18.74
CA THR A 289 11.14 3.72 19.59
C THR A 289 10.97 2.40 18.84
N ALA A 290 10.61 2.46 17.56
CA ALA A 290 10.41 1.27 16.73
C ALA A 290 11.44 1.19 15.60
N LEU A 291 12.19 0.09 15.55
CA LEU A 291 13.14 -0.21 14.48
C LEU A 291 12.75 -1.50 13.76
N ARG A 292 12.64 -1.44 12.44
CA ARG A 292 12.39 -2.61 11.60
C ARG A 292 13.48 -2.76 10.54
N LEU A 293 14.10 -3.93 10.51
CA LEU A 293 15.18 -4.29 9.61
C LEU A 293 14.79 -5.54 8.83
N PHE A 294 14.89 -5.48 7.51
CA PHE A 294 14.62 -6.60 6.61
C PHE A 294 15.73 -6.72 5.56
N SER A 295 16.10 -7.94 5.15
CA SER A 295 17.08 -8.15 4.08
C SER A 295 16.55 -9.05 2.98
N LYS A 296 16.90 -8.80 1.70
CA LYS A 296 16.63 -9.78 0.65
C LYS A 296 17.65 -10.93 0.68
N ARG A 297 17.13 -12.16 0.51
CA ARG A 297 17.84 -13.45 0.54
C ARG A 297 19.27 -13.34 -0.02
N GLY A 298 20.26 -13.75 0.79
CA GLY A 298 21.66 -13.91 0.37
C GLY A 298 22.63 -12.82 0.86
N PHE A 299 22.14 -11.61 1.19
CA PHE A 299 22.98 -10.47 1.58
C PHE A 299 23.10 -10.29 3.11
N SER A 300 23.35 -11.40 3.81
CA SER A 300 23.27 -11.54 5.27
C SER A 300 24.34 -10.80 6.10
N ARG A 301 24.67 -9.54 5.78
CA ARG A 301 25.58 -8.74 6.60
C ARG A 301 25.14 -7.27 6.71
N ILE A 302 23.96 -7.01 7.27
CA ILE A 302 23.90 -5.85 8.17
C ILE A 302 24.67 -6.26 9.41
N TYR A 303 25.76 -5.55 9.66
CA TYR A 303 26.56 -5.77 10.85
C TYR A 303 25.83 -5.05 11.97
N ALA A 304 25.27 -5.81 12.92
CA ALA A 304 24.66 -5.30 14.14
C ALA A 304 25.49 -4.22 14.85
N ALA A 305 26.81 -4.18 14.62
CA ALA A 305 27.69 -3.13 15.12
C ALA A 305 27.21 -1.71 14.75
N ALA A 306 26.87 -1.43 13.49
CA ALA A 306 26.45 -0.09 13.06
C ALA A 306 25.11 0.32 13.68
N VAL A 307 24.16 -0.62 13.76
CA VAL A 307 22.87 -0.39 14.44
C VAL A 307 23.06 -0.17 15.94
N VAL A 308 23.93 -0.96 16.58
CA VAL A 308 24.30 -0.78 17.99
C VAL A 308 24.96 0.57 18.23
N GLU A 309 25.88 0.97 17.35
CA GLU A 309 26.55 2.26 17.42
C GLU A 309 25.54 3.40 17.28
N MET A 310 24.63 3.35 16.30
CA MET A 310 23.54 4.30 16.15
C MET A 310 22.67 4.41 17.41
N ILE A 311 22.30 3.29 18.02
CA ILE A 311 21.50 3.28 19.26
C ILE A 311 22.27 4.00 20.38
N LYS A 312 23.56 3.71 20.53
CA LYS A 312 24.42 4.34 21.54
C LYS A 312 24.63 5.82 21.29
N THR A 313 24.92 6.22 20.05
CA THR A 313 25.21 7.61 19.68
C THR A 313 23.95 8.48 19.68
N SER A 314 22.80 7.90 19.32
CA SER A 314 21.50 8.58 19.36
C SER A 314 20.91 8.65 20.77
N GLY A 315 21.29 7.73 21.66
CA GLY A 315 20.72 7.62 23.02
C GLY A 315 19.23 7.27 23.02
N CYS A 316 18.76 6.59 21.97
CA CYS A 316 17.34 6.27 21.81
C CYS A 316 16.93 5.03 22.63
N CYS A 317 15.63 4.96 22.97
CA CYS A 317 15.05 3.89 23.77
C CYS A 317 14.09 3.07 22.92
N LEU A 318 14.57 1.94 22.37
CA LEU A 318 13.76 1.08 21.51
C LEU A 318 12.79 0.21 22.32
N ASN A 319 11.50 0.34 22.04
CA ASN A 319 10.44 -0.51 22.58
C ASN A 319 10.04 -1.64 21.62
N SER A 320 10.23 -1.46 20.32
CA SER A 320 9.86 -2.42 19.29
C SER A 320 11.01 -2.67 18.33
N LEU A 321 11.42 -3.93 18.20
CA LEU A 321 12.46 -4.36 17.26
C LEU A 321 11.93 -5.48 16.37
N SER A 322 11.90 -5.26 15.06
CA SER A 322 11.55 -6.29 14.06
C SER A 322 12.75 -6.59 13.18
N VAL A 323 13.13 -7.86 13.09
CA VAL A 323 14.32 -8.28 12.36
C VAL A 323 14.01 -9.55 11.56
N SER A 324 14.21 -9.53 10.24
CA SER A 324 14.00 -10.71 9.39
C SER A 324 15.18 -11.02 8.47
N ASP A 325 15.49 -12.29 8.26
CA ASP A 325 16.56 -12.73 7.34
C ASP A 325 17.99 -12.28 7.77
N TYR A 326 18.24 -12.17 9.08
CA TYR A 326 19.55 -11.82 9.66
C TYR A 326 20.24 -12.98 10.38
N ALA A 327 21.57 -12.90 10.49
CA ALA A 327 22.36 -13.81 11.31
C ALA A 327 21.99 -13.65 12.80
N ILE A 328 21.73 -14.78 13.46
CA ILE A 328 21.31 -14.87 14.86
C ILE A 328 22.29 -14.12 15.80
N ASP A 329 23.60 -14.22 15.55
CA ASP A 329 24.62 -13.54 16.37
C ASP A 329 24.54 -12.01 16.27
N SER A 330 24.17 -11.47 15.10
CA SER A 330 23.93 -10.03 14.93
C SER A 330 22.74 -9.58 15.78
N ILE A 331 21.67 -10.38 15.81
CA ILE A 331 20.50 -10.08 16.63
C ILE A 331 20.88 -10.03 18.11
N PHE A 332 21.63 -11.02 18.60
CA PHE A 332 22.07 -11.03 20.00
C PHE A 332 22.93 -9.81 20.36
N ARG A 333 23.79 -9.33 19.44
CA ARG A 333 24.57 -8.11 19.67
C ARG A 333 23.68 -6.87 19.82
N MET A 334 22.59 -6.76 19.04
CA MET A 334 21.64 -5.66 19.18
C MET A 334 20.86 -5.73 20.49
N LEU A 335 20.35 -6.93 20.84
CA LEU A 335 19.53 -7.12 22.04
C LEU A 335 20.27 -6.83 23.36
N ARG A 336 21.60 -6.95 23.39
CA ARG A 336 22.41 -6.60 24.58
C ARG A 336 22.38 -5.12 24.94
N GLU A 337 22.09 -4.27 23.97
CA GLU A 337 22.17 -2.81 24.10
C GLU A 337 20.78 -2.18 24.26
N VAL A 338 19.72 -2.94 23.99
CA VAL A 338 18.33 -2.49 24.13
C VAL A 338 17.77 -3.05 25.44
N ARG A 339 17.49 -2.17 26.41
CA ARG A 339 17.03 -2.57 27.75
C ARG A 339 15.51 -2.52 27.94
N ASP A 340 14.83 -1.65 27.21
CA ASP A 340 13.40 -1.34 27.40
C ASP A 340 12.49 -1.96 26.32
N LEU A 341 12.88 -3.11 25.79
CA LEU A 341 12.17 -3.74 24.68
C LEU A 341 10.86 -4.40 25.13
N GLU A 342 9.74 -3.95 24.57
CA GLU A 342 8.39 -4.48 24.81
C GLU A 342 7.94 -5.45 23.72
N GLU A 343 8.35 -5.23 22.47
CA GLU A 343 7.98 -6.07 21.32
C GLU A 343 9.23 -6.49 20.53
N LEU A 344 9.37 -7.81 20.34
CA LEU A 344 10.44 -8.39 19.53
C LEU A 344 9.83 -9.29 18.46
N THR A 345 9.99 -8.90 17.20
CA THR A 345 9.50 -9.66 16.05
C THR A 345 10.64 -10.27 15.24
N PHE A 346 10.56 -11.58 15.01
CA PHE A 346 11.51 -12.32 14.18
C PHE A 346 10.86 -12.84 12.90
N GLY A 347 11.33 -12.39 11.76
CA GLY A 347 10.99 -12.99 10.47
C GLY A 347 11.94 -14.13 10.12
N VAL A 348 11.40 -15.33 9.90
CA VAL A 348 12.21 -16.48 9.42
C VAL A 348 12.02 -16.65 7.91
N PRO A 349 13.11 -16.85 7.14
CA PRO A 349 13.01 -17.05 5.70
C PRO A 349 12.06 -18.20 5.35
N SER A 350 11.23 -17.97 4.33
CA SER A 350 10.30 -18.97 3.81
C SER A 350 11.03 -20.26 3.44
N GLY A 351 10.68 -21.37 4.12
CA GLY A 351 11.33 -22.68 4.00
C GLY A 351 11.95 -23.19 5.31
N ASN A 352 12.32 -22.29 6.24
CA ASN A 352 12.99 -22.64 7.51
C ASN A 352 12.05 -22.66 8.72
N GLY A 353 10.74 -22.71 8.50
CA GLY A 353 9.72 -22.68 9.57
C GLY A 353 9.83 -23.80 10.62
N ARG A 354 10.59 -24.87 10.33
CA ARG A 354 10.89 -25.94 11.30
C ARG A 354 11.88 -25.52 12.41
N LEU A 355 12.66 -24.46 12.19
CA LEU A 355 13.65 -23.95 13.15
C LEU A 355 13.05 -22.94 14.14
N LEU A 356 11.81 -22.47 13.91
CA LEU A 356 11.11 -21.49 14.75
C LEU A 356 11.08 -21.87 16.24
N PRO A 357 10.72 -23.11 16.64
CA PRO A 357 10.70 -23.48 18.06
C PRO A 357 12.09 -23.51 18.71
N GLN A 358 13.13 -23.86 17.93
CA GLN A 358 14.51 -23.90 18.40
C GLN A 358 15.07 -22.49 18.58
N LEU A 359 14.81 -21.59 17.62
CA LEU A 359 15.14 -20.17 17.71
C LEU A 359 14.45 -19.51 18.89
N ARG A 360 13.14 -19.76 19.08
CA ARG A 360 12.40 -19.28 20.25
C ARG A 360 13.06 -19.71 21.56
N LYS A 361 13.39 -21.01 21.69
CA LYS A 361 14.09 -21.52 22.89
C LYS A 361 15.47 -20.89 23.07
N LEU A 362 16.20 -20.63 21.98
CA LEU A 362 17.56 -20.09 22.03
C LEU A 362 17.56 -18.60 22.37
N VAL A 363 16.62 -17.83 21.82
CA VAL A 363 16.36 -16.44 22.19
C VAL A 363 15.91 -16.37 23.65
N LEU A 364 14.89 -17.14 24.06
CA LEU A 364 14.45 -17.15 25.47
C LEU A 364 15.57 -17.55 26.42
N ARG A 365 16.39 -18.56 26.10
CA ARG A 365 17.52 -18.98 26.96
C ARG A 365 18.63 -17.92 27.05
N LYS A 366 18.97 -17.26 25.94
CA LYS A 366 20.07 -16.29 25.92
C LYS A 366 19.65 -14.88 26.35
N CYS A 367 18.41 -14.50 26.10
CA CYS A 367 17.89 -13.16 26.35
C CYS A 367 17.17 -13.03 27.69
N ALA A 368 16.56 -14.09 28.25
CA ALA A 368 15.86 -14.00 29.53
C ALA A 368 16.67 -13.43 30.72
N PRO A 369 18.02 -13.54 30.77
CA PRO A 369 18.80 -12.88 31.82
C PRO A 369 19.10 -11.40 31.53
N GLU A 370 19.11 -10.98 30.26
CA GLU A 370 19.56 -9.64 29.81
C GLU A 370 18.38 -8.70 29.52
N LEU A 371 17.24 -9.26 29.12
CA LEU A 371 15.98 -8.57 28.87
C LEU A 371 14.99 -8.96 29.97
N ASN A 372 14.18 -8.02 30.45
CA ASN A 372 13.08 -8.29 31.38
C ASN A 372 11.92 -8.99 30.63
N LEU A 373 12.20 -10.15 30.03
CA LEU A 373 11.36 -10.88 29.07
C LEU A 373 10.05 -11.42 29.66
N GLY A 374 9.82 -11.26 30.97
CA GLY A 374 8.52 -11.53 31.58
C GLY A 374 7.39 -10.69 30.97
N THR A 375 7.70 -9.53 30.38
CA THR A 375 6.74 -8.60 29.77
C THR A 375 6.92 -8.41 28.25
N CYS A 376 8.03 -8.86 27.67
CA CYS A 376 8.32 -8.65 26.25
C CYS A 376 7.56 -9.64 25.35
N LEU A 377 6.77 -9.12 24.41
CA LEU A 377 6.03 -9.89 23.41
C LEU A 377 6.97 -10.39 22.30
N LEU A 378 7.25 -11.69 22.32
CA LEU A 378 8.01 -12.36 21.26
C LEU A 378 7.08 -12.85 20.16
N ARG A 379 7.12 -12.20 19.00
CA ARG A 379 6.40 -12.61 17.78
C ARG A 379 7.36 -13.27 16.81
N MET A 380 6.90 -14.36 16.19
CA MET A 380 7.64 -15.02 15.11
C MET A 380 6.76 -15.10 13.89
N VAL A 381 7.28 -14.62 12.76
CA VAL A 381 6.50 -14.35 11.57
C VAL A 381 7.07 -15.15 10.40
N ARG A 382 6.20 -15.81 9.63
CA ARG A 382 6.58 -16.60 8.44
C ARG A 382 6.48 -15.75 7.18
N GLY A 383 7.63 -15.42 6.60
CA GLY A 383 7.72 -14.81 5.26
C GLY A 383 7.41 -13.30 5.21
N ARG A 384 7.39 -12.76 3.98
CA ARG A 384 7.35 -11.31 3.70
C ARG A 384 5.95 -10.69 3.70
N ASN A 385 4.89 -11.50 3.58
CA ASN A 385 3.51 -11.01 3.40
C ASN A 385 2.55 -11.64 4.41
N SER A 386 2.88 -11.69 5.70
CA SER A 386 1.97 -12.28 6.68
C SER A 386 1.31 -11.23 7.54
N VAL A 387 0.00 -11.12 7.32
CA VAL A 387 -1.04 -11.08 8.35
C VAL A 387 -0.48 -11.45 9.72
N THR A 388 -0.67 -10.54 10.66
CA THR A 388 -0.37 -10.69 12.07
C THR A 388 -1.08 -11.93 12.61
N GLU A 389 -0.36 -13.04 12.85
CA GLU A 389 -0.80 -14.01 13.84
C GLU A 389 -0.59 -13.38 15.22
N VAL A 390 -1.53 -12.53 15.62
CA VAL A 390 -1.80 -12.34 17.05
C VAL A 390 -2.64 -13.56 17.42
N LEU A 391 -2.11 -14.44 18.26
CA LEU A 391 -2.92 -15.46 18.92
C LEU A 391 -3.45 -14.87 20.24
N PRO A 392 -4.67 -14.33 20.32
CA PRO A 392 -5.41 -14.32 21.56
C PRO A 392 -6.27 -15.59 21.62
N TYR A 393 -6.35 -16.18 22.81
CA TYR A 393 -7.35 -17.19 23.13
C TYR A 393 -8.76 -16.65 22.84
N LEU A 394 -9.45 -17.20 21.84
CA LEU A 394 -10.90 -17.05 21.62
C LEU A 394 -11.50 -18.39 21.15
N PRO A 395 -12.79 -18.68 21.44
CA PRO A 395 -13.38 -20.02 21.32
C PRO A 395 -13.44 -20.56 19.88
N GLN A 396 -13.39 -21.89 19.80
CA GLN A 396 -13.16 -22.71 18.59
C GLN A 396 -14.13 -22.53 17.40
N THR A 397 -15.20 -21.74 17.53
CA THR A 397 -16.24 -21.65 16.48
C THR A 397 -15.94 -20.64 15.36
N LEU A 398 -14.91 -19.79 15.47
CA LEU A 398 -14.53 -18.85 14.40
C LEU A 398 -13.25 -19.24 13.63
N HIS A 399 -12.62 -20.36 13.99
CA HIS A 399 -11.37 -20.81 13.36
C HIS A 399 -11.58 -21.45 11.96
N GLU A 400 -12.80 -21.92 11.67
CA GLU A 400 -13.08 -22.63 10.41
C GLU A 400 -13.32 -21.70 9.22
N ILE A 401 -13.59 -20.41 9.43
CA ILE A 401 -13.79 -19.43 8.33
C ILE A 401 -12.46 -18.80 7.89
N SER A 402 -11.49 -18.65 8.80
CA SER A 402 -10.18 -18.02 8.50
C SER A 402 -9.21 -18.93 7.74
N ILE A 403 -9.35 -20.24 7.86
CA ILE A 403 -8.44 -21.22 7.24
C ILE A 403 -8.82 -21.48 5.77
N GLY A 404 -10.05 -21.17 5.35
CA GLY A 404 -10.51 -21.38 3.96
C GLY A 404 -10.02 -20.35 2.93
N LEU A 405 -9.58 -19.16 3.35
CA LEU A 405 -9.21 -18.05 2.44
C LEU A 405 -7.70 -17.82 2.32
N SER A 406 -6.88 -18.47 3.15
CA SER A 406 -5.42 -18.24 3.23
C SER A 406 -4.57 -19.18 2.37
N SER A 407 -5.19 -20.12 1.64
CA SER A 407 -4.48 -21.11 0.81
C SER A 407 -4.84 -21.09 -0.68
N VAL A 408 -5.45 -20.01 -1.18
CA VAL A 408 -5.89 -19.91 -2.57
C VAL A 408 -4.99 -18.91 -3.33
N PRO A 409 -4.23 -19.34 -4.35
CA PRO A 409 -3.50 -18.41 -5.22
C PRO A 409 -4.45 -17.38 -5.86
N GLU A 410 -4.02 -16.15 -6.11
CA GLU A 410 -4.85 -15.05 -6.67
C GLU A 410 -5.67 -15.46 -7.91
N SER A 411 -5.16 -16.37 -8.74
CA SER A 411 -5.87 -16.90 -9.92
C SER A 411 -7.04 -17.86 -9.62
N GLN A 412 -7.18 -18.32 -8.37
CA GLN A 412 -8.28 -19.17 -7.89
C GLN A 412 -9.27 -18.42 -6.98
N PHE A 413 -8.98 -17.18 -6.59
CA PHE A 413 -9.90 -16.35 -5.79
C PHE A 413 -11.22 -16.06 -6.53
N LEU A 414 -11.14 -15.81 -7.85
CA LEU A 414 -12.31 -15.68 -8.74
C LEU A 414 -13.14 -16.97 -8.88
N ARG A 415 -12.52 -18.15 -8.72
CA ARG A 415 -13.23 -19.44 -8.67
C ARG A 415 -13.90 -19.65 -7.31
N SER A 416 -13.19 -19.32 -6.22
CA SER A 416 -13.75 -19.31 -4.87
C SER A 416 -14.89 -18.32 -4.71
N TRP A 417 -14.87 -17.15 -5.36
CA TRP A 417 -16.00 -16.21 -5.34
C TRP A 417 -17.22 -16.75 -6.10
N LYS A 418 -17.02 -17.43 -7.23
CA LYS A 418 -18.13 -18.14 -7.90
C LYS A 418 -18.70 -19.25 -7.01
N ASP A 419 -17.86 -19.91 -6.21
CA ASP A 419 -18.29 -20.95 -5.26
C ASP A 419 -18.93 -20.36 -3.99
N ILE A 420 -18.48 -19.21 -3.48
CA ILE A 420 -19.09 -18.46 -2.37
C ILE A 420 -20.44 -17.90 -2.78
N VAL A 421 -20.55 -17.28 -3.97
CA VAL A 421 -21.83 -16.81 -4.53
C VAL A 421 -22.78 -17.98 -4.84
N ARG A 422 -22.24 -19.18 -5.10
CA ARG A 422 -23.02 -20.41 -5.29
C ARG A 422 -23.45 -21.02 -3.95
N GLN A 423 -22.62 -20.98 -2.91
CA GLN A 423 -22.98 -21.39 -1.54
C GLN A 423 -23.98 -20.43 -0.89
N LEU A 424 -23.84 -19.11 -1.12
CA LEU A 424 -24.82 -18.09 -0.70
C LEU A 424 -26.15 -18.19 -1.47
N ARG A 425 -26.16 -18.87 -2.63
CA ARG A 425 -27.40 -19.20 -3.36
C ARG A 425 -28.10 -20.43 -2.79
N ASP A 426 -27.37 -21.32 -2.11
CA ASP A 426 -27.88 -22.60 -1.58
C ASP A 426 -28.16 -22.57 -0.06
N ALA A 427 -27.70 -21.53 0.67
CA ALA A 427 -27.90 -21.39 2.11
C ALA A 427 -28.99 -20.35 2.46
N ASP A 428 -30.10 -20.82 3.05
CA ASP A 428 -31.23 -20.03 3.56
C ASP A 428 -30.94 -19.30 4.89
N VAL A 429 -29.70 -18.85 5.13
CA VAL A 429 -29.28 -18.27 6.42
C VAL A 429 -28.80 -16.83 6.21
N VAL A 430 -29.76 -15.92 6.05
CA VAL A 430 -29.53 -14.47 6.11
C VAL A 430 -30.24 -13.95 7.34
N GLN A 431 -29.54 -13.86 8.48
CA GLN A 431 -29.90 -12.88 9.52
C GLN A 431 -28.94 -12.68 10.70
N ILE A 432 -27.86 -13.44 10.85
CA ILE A 432 -27.02 -13.31 12.05
C ILE A 432 -25.57 -13.10 11.62
N GLU A 433 -24.89 -12.14 12.26
CA GLU A 433 -23.45 -11.82 12.16
C GLU A 433 -22.98 -10.71 11.20
N LEU A 434 -23.85 -9.78 10.78
CA LEU A 434 -23.37 -8.52 10.17
C LEU A 434 -22.89 -7.47 11.20
N ASN A 435 -23.25 -7.61 12.48
CA ASN A 435 -22.89 -6.62 13.50
C ASN A 435 -21.44 -6.71 14.00
N GLY A 436 -20.77 -7.86 13.87
CA GLY A 436 -19.39 -8.04 14.36
C GLY A 436 -18.29 -7.51 13.42
N LEU A 437 -18.62 -7.30 12.14
CA LEU A 437 -17.69 -6.79 11.13
C LEU A 437 -17.56 -5.25 11.16
N PHE A 438 -18.57 -4.55 11.69
CA PHE A 438 -18.55 -3.08 11.80
C PHE A 438 -17.55 -2.56 12.84
N ASP A 439 -17.32 -3.28 13.94
CA ASP A 439 -16.40 -2.85 15.02
C ASP A 439 -14.91 -3.03 14.65
N PHE A 440 -14.59 -3.84 13.63
CA PHE A 440 -13.21 -4.08 13.20
C PHE A 440 -12.72 -3.06 12.16
N ILE A 441 -13.63 -2.41 11.45
CA ILE A 441 -13.33 -1.48 10.35
C ILE A 441 -13.37 -0.01 10.83
N TYR A 442 -14.12 0.30 11.89
CA TYR A 442 -14.11 1.61 12.53
C TYR A 442 -13.97 1.47 14.06
N PRO A 443 -12.75 1.62 14.65
CA PRO A 443 -12.68 1.87 16.08
C PRO A 443 -13.22 3.28 16.33
N THR A 444 -14.35 3.38 17.04
CA THR A 444 -14.91 4.67 17.45
C THR A 444 -13.96 5.42 18.38
N ALA A 445 -13.62 6.63 17.96
CA ALA A 445 -13.03 7.77 18.69
C ALA A 445 -11.63 7.59 19.31
#